data_AF-A0AAV2BSL6-F1
#
_entry.id   AF-A0AAV2BSL6-F1
#
_cell.length_a   1.000
_cell.length_b   1.000
_cell.length_c   1.000
_cell.angle_alpha   90.00
_cell.angle_beta   90.00
_cell.angle_gamma   90.00
#
_symmetry.space_group_name_H-M   'P 1'
#
loop_
_entity.id
_entity.type
_entity.pdbx_description
1 polymer ?
#
loop_
_entity_poly.entity_id
_entity_poly.type
_entity_poly.pdbx_seq_one_letter_code
_entity_poly.pdbx_strand_id
1 'polypeptide(L)'
;MPRYYYDDLEEACKLFIYGGCGGNTNNFVTIEECYGNCGKRTRFEEKSCIDPPEVGPCRAIMPKWYYNQQTGNCHEFLYGGCQGNGNKYSSEEECLQYCGADND
;
A
#
# COMPACT_ATOMS: atom_id res chain seq x y z
N MET A 1 -8.90 31.67 -3.35
CA MET A 1 -9.55 30.65 -2.50
C MET A 1 -8.51 29.66 -2.03
N PRO A 2 -8.37 29.42 -0.72
CA PRO A 2 -7.42 28.44 -0.20
C PRO A 2 -7.72 27.06 -0.78
N ARG A 3 -6.69 26.39 -1.30
CA ARG A 3 -6.73 25.06 -1.92
C ARG A 3 -5.46 24.32 -1.57
N TYR A 4 -5.45 23.01 -1.75
CA TYR A 4 -4.29 22.15 -1.53
C TYR A 4 -3.79 21.57 -2.85
N TYR A 5 -2.48 21.45 -2.99
CA TYR A 5 -1.84 20.69 -4.07
C TYR A 5 -0.83 19.72 -3.46
N TYR A 6 -0.64 18.57 -4.08
CA TYR A 6 0.38 17.60 -3.71
C TYR A 6 1.72 17.96 -4.34
N ASP A 7 2.74 18.06 -3.49
CA ASP A 7 4.12 18.26 -3.88
C ASP A 7 4.83 16.90 -3.86
N ASP A 8 5.10 16.33 -5.03
CA ASP A 8 5.75 15.02 -5.16
C ASP A 8 7.19 15.01 -4.61
N LEU A 9 7.87 16.16 -4.60
CA LEU A 9 9.26 16.24 -4.12
C LEU A 9 9.33 16.20 -2.59
N GLU A 10 8.37 16.84 -1.93
CA GLU A 10 8.25 16.86 -0.47
C GLU A 10 7.25 15.83 0.06
N GLU A 11 6.63 15.07 -0.83
CA GLU A 11 5.60 14.07 -0.56
C GLU A 11 4.46 14.59 0.34
N ALA A 12 4.09 15.85 0.14
CA ALA A 12 3.22 16.58 1.06
C ALA A 12 2.13 17.39 0.34
N CYS A 13 0.95 17.46 0.96
CA CYS A 13 -0.12 18.36 0.52
C CYS A 13 0.10 19.75 1.12
N LYS A 14 0.30 20.74 0.24
CA LYS A 14 0.60 22.12 0.60
C LYS A 14 -0.54 23.05 0.23
N LEU A 15 -0.75 24.07 1.06
CA LEU A 15 -1.74 25.10 0.81
C LEU A 15 -1.25 26.08 -0.26
N PHE A 16 -2.14 26.46 -1.18
CA PHE A 16 -1.92 27.55 -2.12
C PHE A 16 -3.20 28.37 -2.32
N ILE A 17 -3.07 29.57 -2.90
CA ILE A 17 -4.20 30.44 -3.20
C ILE A 17 -4.60 30.27 -4.67
N TYR A 18 -5.73 29.60 -4.90
CA TYR A 18 -6.29 29.44 -6.24
C TYR A 18 -7.11 30.66 -6.66
N GLY A 19 -6.86 31.16 -7.87
CA GLY A 19 -7.51 32.35 -8.44
C GLY A 19 -8.98 32.17 -8.82
N GLY A 20 -9.48 30.93 -8.94
CA GLY A 20 -10.90 30.64 -9.14
C GLY A 20 -11.34 30.26 -10.54
N CYS A 21 -10.42 30.25 -11.51
CA CYS A 21 -10.64 29.64 -12.83
C CYS A 21 -9.34 29.09 -13.40
N GLY A 22 -9.43 28.18 -14.37
CA GLY A 22 -8.28 27.46 -14.93
C GLY A 22 -7.66 26.46 -13.95
N GLY A 23 -6.39 26.11 -14.14
CA GLY A 23 -5.67 25.16 -13.28
C GLY A 23 -5.61 23.74 -13.85
N ASN A 24 -5.25 22.78 -12.99
CA ASN A 24 -5.13 21.36 -13.32
C ASN A 24 -5.75 20.51 -12.19
N THR A 25 -5.61 19.18 -12.31
CA THR A 25 -6.19 18.21 -11.36
C THR A 25 -5.53 18.20 -9.99
N ASN A 26 -4.35 18.80 -9.82
CA ASN A 26 -3.66 18.91 -8.54
C ASN A 26 -4.16 20.13 -7.74
N ASN A 27 -5.47 20.14 -7.44
CA ASN A 27 -6.16 21.26 -6.79
C ASN A 27 -7.35 20.74 -5.99
N PHE A 28 -7.18 20.66 -4.68
CA PHE A 28 -8.11 20.03 -3.75
C PHE A 28 -8.68 21.05 -2.77
N VAL A 29 -9.92 20.84 -2.35
CA VAL A 29 -10.57 21.72 -1.37
C VAL A 29 -9.99 21.48 0.03
N THR A 30 -9.72 20.23 0.36
CA THR A 30 -9.29 19.79 1.69
C THR A 30 -7.94 19.08 1.62
N ILE A 31 -7.21 19.09 2.73
CA ILE A 31 -5.91 18.42 2.82
C ILE A 31 -6.08 16.89 2.77
N GLU A 32 -7.20 16.39 3.28
CA GLU A 32 -7.59 14.98 3.25
C GLU A 32 -7.87 14.50 1.82
N GLU A 33 -8.59 15.29 1.02
CA GLU A 33 -8.83 14.99 -0.39
C GLU A 33 -7.50 14.96 -1.18
N CYS A 34 -6.59 15.88 -0.88
CA CYS A 34 -5.27 15.90 -1.49
C CYS A 34 -4.46 14.63 -1.14
N TYR A 35 -4.35 14.28 0.14
CA TYR A 35 -3.60 13.08 0.54
C TYR A 35 -4.30 11.78 0.13
N GLY A 36 -5.63 11.74 0.10
CA GLY A 36 -6.38 10.57 -0.32
C GLY A 36 -6.23 10.25 -1.81
N ASN A 37 -6.06 11.29 -2.65
CA ASN A 37 -5.89 11.13 -4.10
C ASN A 37 -4.43 11.06 -4.54
N CYS A 38 -3.55 11.86 -3.94
CA CYS A 38 -2.16 12.03 -4.38
C CYS A 38 -1.14 11.57 -3.35
N GLY A 39 -1.48 11.65 -2.06
CA GLY A 39 -0.63 11.09 -1.02
C GLY A 39 -0.32 9.63 -1.36
N LYS A 40 0.94 9.22 -1.16
CA LYS A 40 1.27 7.81 -1.18
C LYS A 40 0.27 7.15 -0.25
N ARG A 41 -0.64 6.36 -0.83
CA ARG A 41 -1.32 5.31 -0.09
C ARG A 41 -0.14 4.46 0.35
N THR A 42 0.39 4.70 1.53
CA THR A 42 0.66 3.61 2.43
C THR A 42 -0.69 2.94 2.53
N ARG A 43 -1.01 2.10 1.53
CA ARG A 43 -1.90 0.99 1.73
C ARG A 43 -1.14 0.28 2.83
N PHE A 44 -1.48 0.61 4.06
CA PHE A 44 -1.19 -0.22 5.21
C PHE A 44 -1.94 -1.49 4.83
N GLU A 45 -1.31 -2.31 3.98
CA GLU A 45 -1.66 -3.70 3.86
C GLU A 45 -1.29 -4.22 5.24
N GLU A 46 -2.29 -4.19 6.13
CA GLU A 46 -2.14 -4.66 7.50
C GLU A 46 -1.55 -6.05 7.39
N LYS A 47 -0.30 -6.18 7.87
CA LYS A 47 0.43 -7.44 7.76
C LYS A 47 -0.40 -8.51 8.44
N SER A 48 -0.56 -9.63 7.74
CA SER A 48 -1.36 -10.75 8.22
C SER A 48 -0.54 -12.02 8.13
N CYS A 49 -0.66 -12.84 9.16
CA CYS A 49 -0.02 -14.16 9.22
C CYS A 49 -1.06 -15.28 9.10
N ILE A 50 -2.35 -14.93 9.15
CA ILE A 50 -3.43 -15.91 9.25
C ILE A 50 -4.22 -16.09 7.96
N ASP A 51 -4.26 -15.05 7.13
CA ASP A 51 -5.04 -15.07 5.88
C ASP A 51 -4.40 -15.99 4.84
N PRO A 52 -5.17 -16.57 3.92
CA PRO A 52 -4.61 -17.30 2.79
C PRO A 52 -3.89 -16.34 1.81
N PRO A 53 -2.89 -16.83 1.04
CA PRO A 53 -2.29 -16.01 -0.01
C PRO A 53 -3.31 -15.66 -1.09
N GLU A 54 -3.37 -14.39 -1.49
CA GLU A 54 -4.31 -13.90 -2.49
C GLU A 54 -3.60 -13.34 -3.73
N VAL A 55 -3.79 -14.02 -4.87
CA VAL A 55 -3.21 -13.62 -6.16
C VAL A 55 -3.80 -12.29 -6.65
N GLY A 56 -5.07 -12.02 -6.38
CA GLY A 56 -5.79 -10.86 -6.91
C GLY A 56 -6.17 -11.01 -8.40
N PRO A 57 -6.91 -10.04 -8.96
CA PRO A 57 -7.47 -10.13 -10.32
C PRO A 57 -6.49 -9.72 -11.44
N CYS A 58 -5.40 -9.03 -11.10
CA CYS A 58 -4.38 -8.64 -12.06
C CYS A 58 -3.50 -9.83 -12.48
N ARG A 59 -2.78 -9.71 -13.59
CA ARG A 59 -2.06 -10.83 -14.24
C ARG A 59 -0.55 -10.60 -14.36
N ALA A 60 0.02 -9.75 -13.51
CA ALA A 60 1.47 -9.69 -13.39
C ALA A 60 2.00 -10.98 -12.73
N ILE A 61 3.25 -11.32 -13.00
CA ILE A 61 3.94 -12.44 -12.34
C ILE A 61 4.90 -11.80 -11.33
N MET A 62 4.46 -11.66 -10.08
CA MET A 62 5.27 -11.10 -9.01
C MET A 62 5.49 -12.15 -7.93
N PRO A 63 6.68 -12.79 -7.87
CA PRO A 63 7.03 -13.67 -6.77
C PRO A 63 6.95 -12.91 -5.43
N LYS A 64 6.21 -13.48 -4.49
CA LYS A 64 6.00 -12.96 -3.14
C LYS A 64 5.98 -14.13 -2.16
N TRP A 65 6.08 -13.81 -0.87
CA TRP A 65 6.07 -14.77 0.22
C TRP A 65 4.80 -14.62 1.05
N TYR A 66 4.27 -15.72 1.57
CA TYR A 66 3.17 -15.73 2.53
C TYR A 66 3.47 -16.70 3.66
N TYR A 67 2.95 -16.45 4.85
CA TYR A 67 3.08 -17.35 5.98
C TYR A 67 2.03 -18.46 5.88
N ASN A 68 2.48 -19.71 5.93
CA ASN A 68 1.62 -20.89 5.95
C ASN A 68 1.53 -21.45 7.37
N GLN A 69 0.40 -21.23 8.03
CA GLN A 69 0.14 -21.70 9.38
C GLN A 69 0.17 -23.23 9.52
N GLN A 70 -0.13 -23.99 8.45
CA GLN A 70 -0.12 -25.46 8.51
C GLN A 70 1.30 -26.01 8.60
N THR A 71 2.26 -25.35 7.95
CA THR A 71 3.67 -25.74 7.99
C THR A 71 4.46 -24.96 9.03
N GLY A 72 3.91 -23.86 9.56
CA GLY A 72 4.60 -22.93 10.45
C GLY A 72 5.78 -22.21 9.78
N ASN A 73 5.69 -21.96 8.47
CA ASN A 73 6.80 -21.39 7.70
C ASN A 73 6.31 -20.57 6.50
N CYS A 74 7.18 -19.75 5.92
CA CYS A 74 6.90 -18.93 4.76
C CYS A 74 7.10 -19.70 3.45
N HIS A 75 6.20 -19.50 2.48
CA HIS A 75 6.26 -20.11 1.15
C HIS A 75 6.08 -19.06 0.06
N GLU A 76 6.64 -19.33 -1.12
CA GLU A 76 6.45 -18.49 -2.29
C GLU A 76 5.04 -18.66 -2.90
N PHE A 77 4.52 -17.57 -3.45
CA PHE A 77 3.35 -17.56 -4.33
C PHE A 77 3.48 -16.45 -5.39
N LEU A 78 2.66 -16.54 -6.44
CA LEU A 78 2.62 -15.53 -7.50
C LEU A 78 1.50 -14.53 -7.23
N TYR A 79 1.87 -13.28 -6.93
CA TYR A 79 0.92 -12.18 -6.81
C TYR A 79 0.66 -11.53 -8.16
N GLY A 80 -0.61 -11.27 -8.45
CA GLY A 80 -1.10 -10.69 -9.70
C GLY A 80 -0.82 -9.20 -9.87
N GLY A 81 -0.37 -8.51 -8.82
CA GLY A 81 0.06 -7.11 -8.87
C GLY A 81 -0.98 -6.07 -8.43
N CYS A 82 -2.21 -6.47 -8.13
CA CYS A 82 -3.22 -5.57 -7.55
C CYS A 82 -4.17 -6.29 -6.60
N GLN A 83 -4.79 -5.52 -5.70
CA GLN A 83 -5.67 -6.02 -4.63
C GLN A 83 -4.94 -7.01 -3.70
N GLY A 84 -5.54 -8.14 -3.34
CA GLY A 84 -4.95 -9.03 -2.34
C GLY A 84 -5.12 -8.55 -0.90
N ASN A 85 -4.63 -9.37 0.01
CA ASN A 85 -4.55 -9.13 1.45
C ASN A 85 -3.09 -8.93 1.92
N GLY A 86 -2.92 -8.80 3.24
CA GLY A 86 -1.64 -8.51 3.88
C GLY A 86 -0.75 -9.70 4.20
N ASN A 87 -1.17 -10.95 3.94
CA ASN A 87 -0.27 -12.11 3.99
C ASN A 87 0.55 -12.19 2.69
N LYS A 88 1.37 -11.16 2.48
CA LYS A 88 2.15 -10.93 1.28
C LYS A 88 3.39 -10.11 1.61
N TYR A 89 4.55 -10.74 1.47
CA TYR A 89 5.86 -10.20 1.83
C TYR A 89 6.80 -10.26 0.63
N SER A 90 7.79 -9.37 0.61
CA SER A 90 8.72 -9.24 -0.51
C SER A 90 9.92 -10.19 -0.41
N SER A 91 10.20 -10.73 0.77
CA SER A 91 11.19 -11.78 0.99
C SER A 91 10.75 -12.77 2.06
N GLU A 92 11.41 -13.92 2.11
CA GLU A 92 11.22 -14.92 3.15
C GLU A 92 11.55 -14.35 4.52
N GLU A 93 12.64 -13.59 4.63
CA GLU A 93 13.09 -12.97 5.88
C GLU A 93 12.08 -11.95 6.39
N GLU A 94 11.47 -11.14 5.50
CA GLU A 94 10.40 -10.21 5.89
C GLU A 94 9.20 -10.99 6.44
N CYS A 95 8.78 -12.05 5.74
CA CYS A 95 7.68 -12.91 6.17
C CYS A 95 7.95 -13.54 7.55
N LEU A 96 9.14 -14.09 7.75
CA LEU A 96 9.55 -14.70 9.02
C LEU A 96 9.74 -13.67 10.14
N GLN A 97 10.18 -12.45 9.81
CA GLN A 97 10.27 -11.38 10.79
C GLN A 97 8.89 -10.98 11.33
N TYR A 98 7.87 -10.94 10.46
CA TYR A 98 6.51 -10.58 10.88
C TYR A 98 5.73 -11.75 11.49
N CYS A 99 5.94 -12.99 11.01
CA CYS A 99 5.08 -14.13 11.33
C CYS A 99 5.80 -15.35 11.91
N GLY A 100 7.14 -15.38 11.86
CA GLY A 100 7.93 -16.53 12.28
C GLY A 100 8.17 -16.63 13.78
N ALA A 101 7.75 -15.62 14.56
CA ALA A 101 7.87 -15.62 16.01
C ALA A 101 6.52 -15.94 16.67
N ASP A 102 6.33 -17.23 16.99
CA ASP A 102 5.50 -17.69 18.11
C ASP A 102 6.20 -18.90 18.75
N ASN A 103 7.00 -18.63 19.79
CA ASN A 103 7.33 -19.52 20.91
C ASN A 103 7.89 -18.64 22.06
N ASP A 104 7.03 -17.84 22.69
CA ASP A 104 6.88 -17.77 24.17
C ASP A 104 5.47 -17.23 24.54
#